data_AF-A0A8D0QQK5-F1
#
_entry.id   AF-A0A8D0QQK5-F1
#
_cell.length_a   1.000
_cell.length_b   1.000
_cell.length_c   1.000
_cell.angle_alpha   90.00
_cell.angle_beta   90.00
_cell.angle_gamma   90.00
#
_symmetry.space_group_name_H-M   'P 1'
#
loop_
_entity.id
_entity.type
_entity.pdbx_description
1 polymer ?
#
loop_
_entity_poly.entity_id
_entity_poly.type
_entity_poly.pdbx_seq_one_letter_code
_entity_poly.pdbx_strand_id
1 'polypeptide(L)'
;RNHPRRYAHWKGQVLNSDELHALYEGLKLNNVNKYDYVLTGYTRDKSFLAMVVDIVRELKQQNPRLVYVCDPVMGDKWDGEGSMYVPEDLLPVYREKVVPVADIITPNQFEAELLTGRRIHSEEEALAVMDMLHAMGPDTVVITSSDLPSPRGKDYLIALGSQRTRSPDGSVATQRIRMEICKVDAVFVGTGDLFAAMLLAWTHKHPNNLKVACEKTVSAMHHVLRRTIQCAKAKAGEGLKPSPAQLELRMVQSKRDIEDPEVVVQATVL
;
A
#
# COMPACT_ATOMS: atom_id res chain seq x y z
N ARG A 1 14.04 -5.04 -13.91
CA ARG A 1 14.50 -3.84 -13.18
C ARG A 1 14.88 -4.32 -11.78
N ASN A 2 16.03 -3.93 -11.22
CA ASN A 2 16.45 -4.33 -9.88
C ASN A 2 16.15 -3.20 -8.88
N HIS A 3 15.81 -3.55 -7.63
CA HIS A 3 15.43 -2.55 -6.63
C HIS A 3 16.65 -1.97 -5.89
N PRO A 4 16.82 -0.63 -5.84
CA PRO A 4 18.07 0.03 -5.43
C PRO A 4 18.50 -0.23 -3.98
N ARG A 5 17.57 -0.58 -3.08
CA ARG A 5 17.88 -0.84 -1.65
C ARG A 5 18.40 -2.24 -1.35
N ARG A 6 18.27 -3.19 -2.28
CA ARG A 6 18.61 -4.59 -1.99
C ARG A 6 19.77 -5.11 -2.83
N TYR A 7 19.96 -4.57 -4.01
CA TYR A 7 21.08 -4.95 -4.86
C TYR A 7 22.29 -4.09 -4.53
N ALA A 8 23.47 -4.70 -4.49
CA ALA A 8 24.73 -3.99 -4.23
C ALA A 8 25.00 -2.87 -5.26
N HIS A 9 24.50 -3.02 -6.48
CA HIS A 9 24.63 -2.03 -7.54
C HIS A 9 23.30 -1.83 -8.28
N TRP A 10 23.01 -0.59 -8.64
CA TRP A 10 21.89 -0.22 -9.48
C TRP A 10 22.26 1.02 -10.30
N LYS A 11 21.68 1.14 -11.50
CA LYS A 11 21.76 2.31 -12.37
C LYS A 11 20.40 2.50 -13.05
N GLY A 12 20.07 3.73 -13.38
CA GLY A 12 18.86 4.04 -14.12
C GLY A 12 18.60 5.53 -14.19
N GLN A 13 17.58 5.88 -14.96
CA GLN A 13 17.04 7.22 -15.09
C GLN A 13 15.82 7.38 -14.19
N VAL A 14 15.49 8.63 -13.89
CA VAL A 14 14.26 9.05 -13.23
C VAL A 14 13.52 10.02 -14.10
N LEU A 15 12.20 9.98 -13.97
CA LEU A 15 11.30 10.97 -14.56
C LEU A 15 11.19 12.17 -13.62
N ASN A 16 11.39 13.38 -14.13
CA ASN A 16 11.13 14.62 -13.40
C ASN A 16 9.68 15.12 -13.63
N SER A 17 9.30 16.24 -13.00
CA SER A 17 7.95 16.80 -13.12
C SER A 17 7.59 17.25 -14.54
N ASP A 18 8.54 17.80 -15.29
CA ASP A 18 8.32 18.32 -16.64
C ASP A 18 8.10 17.17 -17.63
N GLU A 19 8.85 16.09 -17.46
CA GLU A 19 8.68 14.87 -18.25
C GLU A 19 7.35 14.16 -17.93
N LEU A 20 6.93 14.13 -16.65
CA LEU A 20 5.59 13.65 -16.27
C LEU A 20 4.49 14.51 -16.90
N HIS A 21 4.63 15.84 -16.82
CA HIS A 21 3.68 16.77 -17.43
C HIS A 21 3.60 16.58 -18.94
N ALA A 22 4.73 16.43 -19.63
CA ALA A 22 4.75 16.17 -21.07
C ALA A 22 4.01 14.88 -21.46
N LEU A 23 4.13 13.81 -20.68
CA LEU A 23 3.37 12.58 -20.89
C LEU A 23 1.86 12.80 -20.68
N TYR A 24 1.48 13.49 -19.60
CA TYR A 24 0.08 13.77 -19.30
C TYR A 24 -0.57 14.68 -20.35
N GLU A 25 0.13 15.73 -20.78
CA GLU A 25 -0.31 16.60 -21.87
C GLU A 25 -0.49 15.82 -23.17
N GLY A 26 0.40 14.87 -23.48
CA GLY A 26 0.24 13.96 -24.62
C GLY A 26 -1.07 13.15 -24.56
N LEU A 27 -1.45 12.65 -23.39
CA LEU A 27 -2.73 11.95 -23.19
C LEU A 27 -3.93 12.89 -23.34
N LYS A 28 -3.81 14.11 -22.79
CA LYS A 28 -4.83 15.16 -22.82
C LYS A 28 -5.12 15.66 -24.23
N LEU A 29 -4.07 15.92 -25.02
CA LEU A 29 -4.17 16.31 -26.43
C LEU A 29 -4.89 15.27 -27.28
N ASN A 30 -4.77 13.99 -26.92
CA ASN A 30 -5.45 12.88 -27.58
C ASN A 30 -6.82 12.54 -26.95
N ASN A 31 -7.27 13.27 -25.93
CA ASN A 31 -8.54 13.04 -25.23
C ASN A 31 -8.69 11.61 -24.67
N VAL A 32 -7.56 11.00 -24.27
CA VAL A 32 -7.49 9.65 -23.67
C VAL A 32 -7.09 9.68 -22.19
N ASN A 33 -7.07 10.87 -21.57
CA ASN A 33 -6.84 11.06 -20.14
C ASN A 33 -8.11 10.81 -19.30
N LYS A 34 -8.86 9.73 -19.58
CA LYS A 34 -10.10 9.37 -18.86
C LYS A 34 -9.89 8.07 -18.10
N TYR A 35 -9.96 8.15 -16.78
CA TYR A 35 -9.65 7.02 -15.89
C TYR A 35 -10.73 6.83 -14.83
N ASP A 36 -10.89 5.57 -14.42
CA ASP A 36 -11.73 5.18 -13.28
C ASP A 36 -10.92 5.11 -11.98
N TYR A 37 -9.62 4.82 -12.09
CA TYR A 37 -8.70 4.70 -10.98
C TYR A 37 -7.37 5.41 -11.26
N VAL A 38 -6.78 5.96 -10.21
CA VAL A 38 -5.36 6.33 -10.17
C VAL A 38 -4.71 5.53 -9.06
N LEU A 39 -3.52 4.97 -9.33
CA LEU A 39 -2.69 4.28 -8.35
C LEU A 39 -1.31 4.92 -8.33
N THR A 40 -0.86 5.34 -7.15
CA THR A 40 0.49 5.88 -6.95
C THR A 40 1.19 5.16 -5.81
N GLY A 41 2.52 5.08 -5.90
CA GLY A 41 3.37 4.54 -4.84
C GLY A 41 4.69 5.31 -4.77
N TYR A 42 5.81 4.60 -4.69
CA TYR A 42 7.14 5.17 -4.51
C TYR A 42 7.43 6.39 -5.40
N THR A 43 7.67 7.53 -4.74
CA THR A 43 8.11 8.79 -5.33
C THR A 43 9.26 9.35 -4.50
N ARG A 44 10.27 9.93 -5.14
CA ARG A 44 11.45 10.51 -4.46
C ARG A 44 11.68 11.99 -4.73
N ASP A 45 10.76 12.62 -5.45
CA ASP A 45 10.86 14.00 -5.88
C ASP A 45 9.58 14.76 -5.54
N LYS A 46 9.75 15.89 -4.84
CA LYS A 46 8.65 16.71 -4.35
C LYS A 46 7.85 17.36 -5.47
N SER A 47 8.51 17.82 -6.54
CA SER A 47 7.85 18.44 -7.68
C SER A 47 7.03 17.42 -8.46
N PHE A 48 7.53 16.19 -8.58
CA PHE A 48 6.82 15.06 -9.16
C PHE A 48 5.56 14.73 -8.37
N LEU A 49 5.66 14.62 -7.04
CA LEU A 49 4.49 14.32 -6.19
C LEU A 49 3.45 15.45 -6.23
N ALA A 50 3.87 16.72 -6.31
CA ALA A 50 2.96 17.83 -6.49
C ALA A 50 2.22 17.78 -7.84
N MET A 51 2.94 17.48 -8.94
CA MET A 51 2.34 17.31 -10.26
C MET A 51 1.32 16.16 -10.30
N VAL A 52 1.61 15.05 -9.61
CA VAL A 52 0.65 13.93 -9.46
C VAL A 52 -0.65 14.40 -8.82
N VAL A 53 -0.60 15.25 -7.78
CA VAL A 53 -1.80 15.81 -7.14
C VAL A 53 -2.60 16.68 -8.11
N ASP A 54 -1.93 17.50 -8.90
CA ASP A 54 -2.59 18.37 -9.89
C ASP A 54 -3.30 17.53 -10.97
N ILE A 55 -2.64 16.46 -11.45
CA ILE A 55 -3.24 15.49 -12.38
C ILE A 55 -4.46 14.82 -11.75
N VAL A 56 -4.36 14.30 -10.51
CA VAL A 56 -5.48 13.64 -9.82
C VAL A 56 -6.67 14.58 -9.68
N ARG A 57 -6.44 15.85 -9.33
CA ARG A 57 -7.50 16.86 -9.22
C ARG A 57 -8.19 17.12 -10.54
N GLU A 58 -7.42 17.27 -11.62
CA GLU A 58 -7.99 17.43 -12.96
C GLU A 58 -8.83 16.21 -13.37
N LEU A 59 -8.33 15.00 -13.12
CA LEU A 59 -9.04 13.76 -13.43
C LEU A 59 -10.32 13.60 -12.59
N LYS A 60 -10.31 13.97 -11.30
CA LYS A 60 -11.51 13.98 -10.44
C LYS A 60 -12.55 15.02 -10.86
N GLN A 61 -12.12 16.16 -11.43
CA GLN A 61 -13.05 17.14 -12.00
C GLN A 61 -13.75 16.57 -13.24
N GLN A 62 -13.03 15.79 -14.08
CA GLN A 62 -13.61 15.12 -15.24
C GLN A 62 -14.50 13.92 -14.87
N ASN A 63 -14.11 13.16 -13.84
CA ASN A 63 -14.84 12.02 -13.32
C ASN A 63 -14.93 12.08 -11.78
N PRO A 64 -16.02 12.63 -11.22
CA PRO A 64 -16.21 12.68 -9.76
C PRO A 64 -16.30 11.32 -9.07
N ARG A 65 -16.42 10.21 -9.82
CA ARG A 65 -16.40 8.84 -9.29
C ARG A 65 -15.02 8.18 -9.34
N LEU A 66 -14.01 8.88 -9.85
CA LEU A 66 -12.64 8.36 -9.90
C LEU A 66 -12.16 8.07 -8.49
N VAL A 67 -11.56 6.89 -8.31
CA VAL A 67 -10.97 6.46 -7.05
C VAL A 67 -9.45 6.56 -7.13
N TYR A 68 -8.85 7.33 -6.25
CA TYR A 68 -7.41 7.46 -6.08
C TYR A 68 -6.93 6.58 -4.93
N VAL A 69 -6.14 5.55 -5.27
CA VAL A 69 -5.43 4.68 -4.34
C VAL A 69 -3.99 5.17 -4.21
N CYS A 70 -3.58 5.54 -3.00
CA CYS A 70 -2.25 6.04 -2.71
C CYS A 70 -1.55 5.13 -1.71
N ASP A 71 -0.42 4.54 -2.12
CA ASP A 71 0.55 3.97 -1.19
C ASP A 71 1.56 5.07 -0.79
N PRO A 72 1.49 5.63 0.44
CA PRO A 72 2.29 6.79 0.83
C PRO A 72 3.73 6.41 1.21
N VAL A 73 4.43 5.78 0.26
CA VAL A 73 5.74 5.17 0.48
C VAL A 73 6.75 6.22 0.93
N MET A 74 7.16 6.12 2.19
CA MET A 74 8.14 7.03 2.80
C MET A 74 9.23 6.29 3.55
N GLY A 75 8.95 5.14 4.16
CA GLY A 75 9.91 4.46 5.02
C GLY A 75 9.30 3.25 5.72
N ASP A 76 10.10 2.59 6.53
CA ASP A 76 9.69 1.41 7.32
C ASP A 76 10.54 1.34 8.60
N LYS A 77 10.10 0.53 9.57
CA LYS A 77 10.85 0.21 10.78
C LYS A 77 11.75 -1.02 10.53
N TRP A 78 13.06 -0.86 10.75
CA TRP A 78 14.00 -1.98 10.82
C TRP A 78 14.60 -2.05 12.21
N ASP A 79 14.62 -3.23 12.81
CA ASP A 79 15.22 -3.47 14.13
C ASP A 79 14.72 -2.54 15.25
N GLY A 80 13.45 -2.09 15.15
CA GLY A 80 12.82 -1.19 16.12
C GLY A 80 13.00 0.30 15.83
N GLU A 81 13.85 0.67 14.87
CA GLU A 81 14.09 2.06 14.46
C GLU A 81 13.45 2.35 13.09
N GLY A 82 12.66 3.42 13.02
CA GLY A 82 12.03 3.90 11.78
C GLY A 82 12.97 4.79 10.99
N SER A 83 13.11 4.55 9.68
CA SER A 83 13.91 5.41 8.81
C SER A 83 13.18 5.75 7.51
N MET A 84 13.27 7.02 7.10
CA MET A 84 12.78 7.45 5.81
C MET A 84 13.71 7.01 4.68
N TYR A 85 13.07 6.59 3.60
CA TYR A 85 13.66 6.09 2.36
C TYR A 85 13.66 7.14 1.26
N VAL A 86 12.85 8.16 1.47
CA VAL A 86 12.66 9.26 0.55
C VAL A 86 13.06 10.55 1.27
N PRO A 87 13.34 11.64 0.54
CA PRO A 87 13.58 12.94 1.13
C PRO A 87 12.49 13.35 2.13
N GLU A 88 12.88 13.93 3.27
CA GLU A 88 11.95 14.33 4.34
C GLU A 88 10.93 15.39 3.89
N ASP A 89 11.27 16.18 2.87
CA ASP A 89 10.42 17.23 2.33
C ASP A 89 9.19 16.71 1.54
N LEU A 90 9.09 15.40 1.35
CA LEU A 90 7.89 14.73 0.83
C LEU A 90 6.79 14.56 1.88
N LEU A 91 7.13 14.44 3.17
CA LEU A 91 6.14 14.22 4.23
C LEU A 91 5.08 15.35 4.27
N PRO A 92 5.46 16.65 4.25
CA PRO A 92 4.48 17.73 4.16
C PRO A 92 3.59 17.64 2.92
N VAL A 93 4.14 17.21 1.78
CA VAL A 93 3.39 17.08 0.52
C VAL A 93 2.36 15.96 0.64
N TYR A 94 2.76 14.79 1.16
CA TYR A 94 1.82 13.71 1.41
C TYR A 94 0.69 14.15 2.33
N ARG A 95 1.04 14.76 3.47
CA ARG A 95 0.08 15.16 4.50
C ARG A 95 -0.90 16.24 4.03
N GLU A 96 -0.42 17.25 3.31
CA GLU A 96 -1.18 18.47 3.02
C GLU A 96 -1.79 18.48 1.60
N LYS A 97 -1.27 17.65 0.68
CA LYS A 97 -1.70 17.66 -0.72
C LYS A 97 -2.20 16.31 -1.22
N VAL A 98 -1.52 15.21 -0.87
CA VAL A 98 -1.84 13.87 -1.42
C VAL A 98 -2.98 13.20 -0.65
N VAL A 99 -2.83 13.02 0.67
CA VAL A 99 -3.83 12.36 1.52
C VAL A 99 -5.20 13.05 1.40
N PRO A 100 -5.30 14.39 1.35
CA PRO A 100 -6.59 15.06 1.18
C PRO A 100 -7.35 14.79 -0.11
N VAL A 101 -6.70 14.24 -1.14
CA VAL A 101 -7.36 13.89 -2.41
C VAL A 101 -7.42 12.38 -2.66
N ALA A 102 -6.82 11.57 -1.78
CA ALA A 102 -6.85 10.11 -1.84
C ALA A 102 -8.16 9.57 -1.28
N ASP A 103 -8.66 8.48 -1.88
CA ASP A 103 -9.86 7.78 -1.40
C ASP A 103 -9.48 6.51 -0.61
N ILE A 104 -8.37 5.87 -1.00
CA ILE A 104 -7.80 4.70 -0.32
C ILE A 104 -6.33 4.97 -0.04
N ILE A 105 -5.87 4.75 1.20
CA ILE A 105 -4.45 4.76 1.54
C ILE A 105 -4.00 3.45 2.18
N THR A 106 -2.77 3.04 1.88
CA THR A 106 -2.17 1.78 2.37
C THR A 106 -0.85 1.99 3.13
N PRO A 107 -0.77 2.88 4.14
CA PRO A 107 0.46 3.08 4.88
C PRO A 107 0.85 1.83 5.67
N ASN A 108 2.15 1.63 5.92
CA ASN A 108 2.57 0.81 7.06
C ASN A 108 2.44 1.58 8.39
N GLN A 109 2.71 0.95 9.53
CA GLN A 109 2.64 1.65 10.83
C GLN A 109 3.52 2.91 10.87
N PHE A 110 4.76 2.84 10.39
CA PHE A 110 5.68 3.98 10.41
C PHE A 110 5.13 5.17 9.62
N GLU A 111 4.60 4.92 8.43
CA GLU A 111 4.02 5.94 7.57
C GLU A 111 2.74 6.52 8.16
N ALA A 112 1.88 5.70 8.76
CA ALA A 112 0.69 6.16 9.47
C ALA A 112 1.06 7.07 10.66
N GLU A 113 2.11 6.72 11.41
CA GLU A 113 2.64 7.54 12.49
C GLU A 113 3.20 8.89 11.97
N LEU A 114 3.93 8.87 10.84
CA LEU A 114 4.46 10.10 10.23
C LEU A 114 3.35 11.03 9.74
N LEU A 115 2.36 10.49 9.03
CA LEU A 115 1.26 11.29 8.46
C LEU A 115 0.43 11.98 9.55
N THR A 116 0.19 11.28 10.66
CA THR A 116 -0.64 11.78 11.76
C THR A 116 0.15 12.48 12.87
N GLY A 117 1.47 12.32 12.90
CA GLY A 117 2.33 12.80 13.99
C GLY A 117 2.07 12.10 15.34
N ARG A 118 1.41 10.93 15.33
CA ARG A 118 1.12 10.14 16.54
C ARG A 118 1.77 8.78 16.47
N ARG A 119 2.36 8.34 17.59
CA ARG A 119 2.91 6.99 17.74
C ARG A 119 1.81 5.97 18.02
N ILE A 120 2.04 4.73 17.61
CA ILE A 120 1.14 3.60 17.81
C ILE A 120 1.83 2.56 18.68
N HIS A 121 1.27 2.29 19.85
CA HIS A 121 1.72 1.26 20.79
C HIS A 121 0.63 0.24 21.13
N SER A 122 -0.62 0.51 20.75
CA SER A 122 -1.76 -0.40 20.96
C SER A 122 -2.71 -0.44 19.76
N GLU A 123 -3.62 -1.42 19.75
CA GLU A 123 -4.66 -1.54 18.71
C GLU A 123 -5.59 -0.32 18.74
N GLU A 124 -5.97 0.15 19.94
CA GLU A 124 -6.82 1.32 20.13
C GLU A 124 -6.16 2.60 19.59
N GLU A 125 -4.86 2.77 19.82
CA GLU A 125 -4.10 3.90 19.25
C GLU A 125 -4.05 3.82 17.72
N ALA A 126 -3.90 2.62 17.15
CA ALA A 126 -3.94 2.42 15.70
C ALA A 126 -5.32 2.76 15.12
N LEU A 127 -6.41 2.36 15.79
CA LEU A 127 -7.77 2.73 15.38
C LEU A 127 -7.98 4.25 15.42
N ALA A 128 -7.47 4.93 16.46
CA ALA A 128 -7.52 6.39 16.57
C ALA A 128 -6.69 7.08 15.47
N VAL A 129 -5.52 6.53 15.11
CA VAL A 129 -4.73 7.01 13.97
C VAL A 129 -5.49 6.85 12.66
N MET A 130 -6.17 5.71 12.43
CA MET A 130 -7.02 5.55 11.25
C MET A 130 -8.17 6.57 11.22
N ASP A 131 -8.75 6.92 12.36
CA ASP A 131 -9.77 7.98 12.43
C ASP A 131 -9.22 9.37 12.07
N MET A 132 -7.98 9.67 12.49
CA MET A 132 -7.28 10.89 12.07
C MET A 132 -7.02 10.89 10.57
N LEU A 133 -6.57 9.77 10.01
CA LEU A 133 -6.34 9.62 8.57
C LEU A 133 -7.64 9.79 7.78
N HIS A 134 -8.75 9.22 8.25
CA HIS A 134 -10.06 9.47 7.63
C HIS A 134 -10.45 10.95 7.66
N ALA A 135 -10.16 11.66 8.75
CA ALA A 135 -10.44 13.10 8.84
C ALA A 135 -9.57 13.94 7.89
N MET A 136 -8.44 13.39 7.41
CA MET A 136 -7.59 14.05 6.43
C MET A 136 -8.11 13.92 5.00
N GLY A 137 -8.95 12.91 4.67
CA GLY A 137 -9.44 12.69 3.31
C GLY A 137 -9.99 11.28 3.04
N PRO A 138 -9.16 10.22 3.12
CA PRO A 138 -9.52 8.90 2.60
C PRO A 138 -10.64 8.22 3.37
N ASP A 139 -11.61 7.66 2.65
CA ASP A 139 -12.69 6.86 3.22
C ASP A 139 -12.24 5.43 3.54
N THR A 140 -11.17 4.92 2.93
CA THR A 140 -10.58 3.61 3.25
C THR A 140 -9.12 3.75 3.65
N VAL A 141 -8.77 3.22 4.83
CA VAL A 141 -7.41 3.23 5.37
C VAL A 141 -7.04 1.80 5.73
N VAL A 142 -5.87 1.34 5.25
CA VAL A 142 -5.33 0.03 5.63
C VAL A 142 -3.91 0.21 6.12
N ILE A 143 -3.70 -0.02 7.42
CA ILE A 143 -2.35 -0.16 7.99
C ILE A 143 -1.85 -1.57 7.63
N THR A 144 -0.97 -1.65 6.64
CA THR A 144 -0.60 -2.92 5.98
C THR A 144 0.19 -3.86 6.88
N SER A 145 0.93 -3.30 7.83
CA SER A 145 1.71 -4.04 8.82
C SER A 145 2.05 -3.15 10.01
N SER A 146 2.07 -3.75 11.21
CA SER A 146 2.47 -3.11 12.45
C SER A 146 3.25 -4.08 13.36
N ASP A 147 3.99 -3.50 14.30
CA ASP A 147 4.71 -4.20 15.37
C ASP A 147 3.82 -4.48 16.60
N LEU A 148 2.50 -4.31 16.45
CA LEU A 148 1.55 -4.63 17.51
C LEU A 148 1.61 -6.12 17.85
N PRO A 149 1.50 -6.48 19.15
CA PRO A 149 1.54 -7.87 19.56
C PRO A 149 0.34 -8.64 19.00
N SER A 150 0.59 -9.75 18.32
CA SER A 150 -0.47 -10.67 17.88
C SER A 150 -0.78 -11.70 18.98
N PRO A 151 -2.08 -11.98 19.25
CA PRO A 151 -2.50 -13.08 20.11
C PRO A 151 -2.01 -14.46 19.67
N ARG A 152 -1.70 -14.64 18.37
CA ARG A 152 -1.17 -15.88 17.81
C ARG A 152 0.35 -16.03 17.98
N GLY A 153 1.03 -15.02 18.50
CA GLY A 153 2.45 -15.03 18.81
C GLY A 153 3.31 -14.10 17.95
N LYS A 154 4.59 -14.00 18.31
CA LYS A 154 5.56 -13.06 17.71
C LYS A 154 5.84 -13.24 16.22
N ASP A 155 5.51 -14.42 15.69
CA ASP A 155 5.70 -14.78 14.27
C ASP A 155 4.54 -14.28 13.40
N TYR A 156 3.62 -13.48 13.94
CA TYR A 156 2.54 -12.85 13.20
C TYR A 156 2.69 -11.32 13.20
N LEU A 157 2.34 -10.70 12.08
CA LEU A 157 2.13 -9.26 11.91
C LEU A 157 0.65 -8.95 12.07
N ILE A 158 0.36 -7.77 12.62
CA ILE A 158 -0.99 -7.22 12.63
C ILE A 158 -1.15 -6.27 11.44
N ALA A 159 -2.23 -6.47 10.68
CA ALA A 159 -2.73 -5.50 9.72
C ALA A 159 -4.13 -5.04 10.14
N LEU A 160 -4.43 -3.76 9.97
CA LEU A 160 -5.68 -3.15 10.38
C LEU A 160 -6.32 -2.45 9.18
N GLY A 161 -7.64 -2.59 9.03
CA GLY A 161 -8.40 -1.91 7.99
C GLY A 161 -9.58 -1.17 8.58
N SER A 162 -9.84 0.03 8.07
CA SER A 162 -11.00 0.86 8.41
C SER A 162 -11.60 1.44 7.13
N GLN A 163 -12.91 1.26 6.94
CA GLN A 163 -13.66 1.84 5.81
C GLN A 163 -14.87 2.60 6.35
N ARG A 164 -15.02 3.85 5.93
CA ARG A 164 -16.19 4.69 6.16
C ARG A 164 -17.04 4.73 4.89
N THR A 165 -18.31 4.38 5.01
CA THR A 165 -19.28 4.47 3.91
C THR A 165 -20.36 5.45 4.31
N ARG A 166 -20.61 6.46 3.47
CA ARG A 166 -21.70 7.41 3.66
C ARG A 166 -22.93 6.94 2.90
N SER A 167 -24.02 6.74 3.63
CA SER A 167 -25.32 6.42 3.07
C SER A 167 -26.01 7.67 2.48
N PRO A 168 -26.98 7.51 1.56
CA PRO A 168 -27.73 8.64 1.02
C PRO A 168 -28.50 9.48 2.05
N ASP A 169 -28.82 8.89 3.20
CA ASP A 169 -29.47 9.57 4.34
C ASP A 169 -28.49 10.39 5.21
N GLY A 170 -27.21 10.40 4.84
CA GLY A 170 -26.15 11.12 5.55
C GLY A 170 -25.52 10.34 6.72
N SER A 171 -26.03 9.14 7.06
CA SER A 171 -25.41 8.28 8.05
C SER A 171 -24.04 7.77 7.57
N VAL A 172 -23.10 7.60 8.50
CA VAL A 172 -21.77 7.07 8.21
C VAL A 172 -21.61 5.73 8.94
N ALA A 173 -21.49 4.66 8.17
CA ALA A 173 -21.13 3.35 8.68
C ALA A 173 -19.61 3.18 8.65
N THR A 174 -19.03 2.68 9.74
CA THR A 174 -17.60 2.36 9.81
C THR A 174 -17.42 0.86 9.97
N GLN A 175 -16.71 0.22 9.04
CA GLN A 175 -16.28 -1.17 9.15
C GLN A 175 -14.81 -1.19 9.56
N ARG A 176 -14.49 -1.89 10.65
CA ARG A 176 -13.11 -2.11 11.10
C ARG A 176 -12.78 -3.59 11.12
N ILE A 177 -11.56 -3.91 10.70
CA ILE A 177 -11.06 -5.27 10.66
C ILE A 177 -9.63 -5.35 11.15
N ARG A 178 -9.27 -6.52 11.70
CA ARG A 178 -7.92 -6.93 12.02
C ARG A 178 -7.58 -8.22 11.31
N MET A 179 -6.34 -8.32 10.83
CA MET A 179 -5.79 -9.55 10.25
C MET A 179 -4.46 -9.89 10.91
N GLU A 180 -4.25 -11.19 11.13
CA GLU A 180 -3.02 -11.72 11.70
C GLU A 180 -2.29 -12.51 10.63
N ILE A 181 -1.18 -11.96 10.14
CA ILE A 181 -0.46 -12.45 8.96
C ILE A 181 0.83 -13.11 9.41
N CYS A 182 1.03 -14.38 9.07
CA CYS A 182 2.26 -15.09 9.41
C CYS A 182 3.47 -14.43 8.72
N LYS A 183 4.47 -14.05 9.52
CA LYS A 183 5.75 -13.51 9.06
C LYS A 183 6.46 -14.56 8.23
N VAL A 184 7.04 -14.12 7.12
CA VAL A 184 7.98 -14.92 6.36
C VAL A 184 9.38 -14.44 6.75
N ASP A 185 10.25 -15.35 7.18
CA ASP A 185 11.65 -15.06 7.55
C ASP A 185 12.49 -14.77 6.30
N ALA A 186 12.16 -13.68 5.64
CA ALA A 186 12.86 -13.08 4.52
C ALA A 186 12.33 -11.67 4.30
N VAL A 187 13.17 -10.84 3.69
CA VAL A 187 12.82 -9.47 3.43
C VAL A 187 12.57 -9.26 1.94
N PHE A 188 11.31 -9.01 1.61
CA PHE A 188 10.86 -8.83 0.24
C PHE A 188 10.83 -7.34 -0.12
N VAL A 189 10.74 -7.06 -1.42
CA VAL A 189 10.50 -5.73 -1.95
C VAL A 189 9.41 -5.80 -3.01
N GLY A 190 8.61 -4.75 -3.14
CA GLY A 190 7.45 -4.69 -4.02
C GLY A 190 6.18 -5.30 -3.40
N THR A 191 6.22 -5.69 -2.13
CA THR A 191 5.06 -6.25 -1.43
C THR A 191 3.98 -5.20 -1.16
N GLY A 192 4.37 -3.97 -0.79
CA GLY A 192 3.45 -2.82 -0.66
C GLY A 192 2.78 -2.49 -2.00
N ASP A 193 3.58 -2.38 -3.06
CA ASP A 193 3.08 -2.11 -4.42
C ASP A 193 2.06 -3.17 -4.88
N LEU A 194 2.38 -4.46 -4.68
CA LEU A 194 1.47 -5.55 -5.00
C LEU A 194 0.21 -5.51 -4.13
N PHE A 195 0.35 -5.21 -2.83
CA PHE A 195 -0.77 -5.09 -1.91
C PHE A 195 -1.73 -3.99 -2.35
N ALA A 196 -1.24 -2.78 -2.63
CA ALA A 196 -2.08 -1.65 -3.07
C ALA A 196 -2.80 -1.94 -4.39
N ALA A 197 -2.11 -2.56 -5.36
CA ALA A 197 -2.70 -2.96 -6.63
C ALA A 197 -3.81 -4.02 -6.46
N MET A 198 -3.59 -5.01 -5.60
CA MET A 198 -4.58 -6.06 -5.32
C MET A 198 -5.77 -5.50 -4.51
N LEU A 199 -5.50 -4.62 -3.55
CA LEU A 199 -6.54 -3.98 -2.74
C LEU A 199 -7.46 -3.14 -3.63
N LEU A 200 -6.90 -2.38 -4.58
CA LEU A 200 -7.67 -1.65 -5.60
C LEU A 200 -8.65 -2.60 -6.32
N ALA A 201 -8.15 -3.73 -6.84
CA ALA A 201 -8.97 -4.67 -7.59
C ALA A 201 -10.08 -5.31 -6.72
N TRP A 202 -9.78 -5.68 -5.48
CA TRP A 202 -10.73 -6.34 -4.61
C TRP A 202 -11.73 -5.39 -3.95
N THR A 203 -11.34 -4.14 -3.66
CA THR A 203 -12.28 -3.11 -3.22
C THR A 203 -13.20 -2.67 -4.37
N HIS A 204 -12.73 -2.67 -5.61
CA HIS A 204 -13.60 -2.50 -6.77
C HIS A 204 -14.68 -3.61 -6.85
N LYS A 205 -14.29 -4.87 -6.66
CA LYS A 205 -15.25 -6.01 -6.65
C LYS A 205 -16.15 -6.04 -5.41
N HIS A 206 -15.68 -5.49 -4.29
CA HIS A 206 -16.35 -5.55 -2.99
C HIS A 206 -16.37 -4.16 -2.33
N PRO A 207 -17.07 -3.16 -2.91
CA PRO A 207 -16.95 -1.76 -2.51
C PRO A 207 -17.38 -1.48 -1.06
N ASN A 208 -18.32 -2.27 -0.53
CA ASN A 208 -18.86 -2.12 0.83
C ASN A 208 -18.48 -3.30 1.75
N ASN A 209 -17.41 -4.03 1.41
CA ASN A 209 -16.98 -5.18 2.20
C ASN A 209 -15.45 -5.25 2.25
N LEU A 210 -14.88 -4.33 3.04
CA LEU A 210 -13.44 -4.26 3.29
C LEU A 210 -12.90 -5.58 3.83
N LYS A 211 -13.69 -6.29 4.66
CA LYS A 211 -13.33 -7.62 5.18
C LYS A 211 -12.94 -8.57 4.05
N VAL A 212 -13.83 -8.79 3.09
CA VAL A 212 -13.58 -9.71 1.96
C VAL A 212 -12.47 -9.18 1.06
N ALA A 213 -12.45 -7.87 0.80
CA ALA A 213 -11.42 -7.27 -0.05
C ALA A 213 -10.01 -7.49 0.53
N CYS A 214 -9.84 -7.28 1.83
CA CYS A 214 -8.59 -7.48 2.53
C CYS A 214 -8.24 -8.97 2.70
N GLU A 215 -9.20 -9.84 3.02
CA GLU A 215 -8.95 -11.30 3.11
C GLU A 215 -8.41 -11.86 1.79
N LYS A 216 -8.99 -11.46 0.64
CA LYS A 216 -8.49 -11.87 -0.67
C LYS A 216 -7.13 -11.27 -1.01
N THR A 217 -6.93 -9.98 -0.73
CA THR A 217 -5.64 -9.30 -0.95
C THR A 217 -4.52 -9.97 -0.15
N VAL A 218 -4.71 -10.14 1.16
CA VAL A 218 -3.73 -10.77 2.05
C VAL A 218 -3.51 -12.24 1.70
N SER A 219 -4.54 -12.96 1.27
CA SER A 219 -4.38 -14.35 0.85
C SER A 219 -3.56 -14.47 -0.44
N ALA A 220 -3.80 -13.61 -1.43
CA ALA A 220 -2.95 -13.55 -2.63
C ALA A 220 -1.49 -13.24 -2.27
N MET A 221 -1.27 -12.28 -1.35
CA MET A 221 0.05 -11.97 -0.83
C MET A 221 0.72 -13.18 -0.17
N HIS A 222 0.00 -13.92 0.68
CA HIS A 222 0.50 -15.14 1.30
C HIS A 222 0.98 -16.15 0.26
N HIS A 223 0.16 -16.44 -0.76
CA HIS A 223 0.50 -17.42 -1.80
C HIS A 223 1.72 -17.00 -2.61
N VAL A 224 1.80 -15.72 -3.02
CA VAL A 224 2.95 -15.16 -3.74
C VAL A 224 4.22 -15.25 -2.89
N LEU A 225 4.17 -14.85 -1.62
CA LEU A 225 5.33 -14.85 -0.73
C LEU A 225 5.79 -16.28 -0.40
N ARG A 226 4.85 -17.19 -0.13
CA ARG A 226 5.16 -18.60 0.13
C ARG A 226 5.83 -19.26 -1.08
N ARG A 227 5.32 -19.04 -2.30
CA ARG A 227 5.96 -19.53 -3.52
C ARG A 227 7.34 -18.92 -3.71
N THR A 228 7.47 -17.63 -3.43
CA THR A 228 8.74 -16.90 -3.55
C THR A 228 9.80 -17.46 -2.61
N ILE A 229 9.50 -17.62 -1.32
CA ILE A 229 10.48 -18.12 -0.35
C ILE A 229 10.87 -19.58 -0.59
N GLN A 230 9.93 -20.42 -1.02
CA GLN A 230 10.22 -21.81 -1.38
C GLN A 230 11.21 -21.88 -2.55
N CYS A 231 10.96 -21.12 -3.62
CA CYS A 231 11.88 -21.05 -4.76
C CYS A 231 13.23 -20.44 -4.37
N ALA A 232 13.23 -19.42 -3.50
CA ALA A 232 14.43 -18.73 -3.08
C ALA A 232 15.35 -19.64 -2.25
N LYS A 233 14.79 -20.37 -1.26
CA LYS A 233 15.53 -21.35 -0.46
C LYS A 233 16.09 -22.50 -1.31
N ALA A 234 15.29 -23.03 -2.24
CA ALA A 234 15.76 -24.07 -3.16
C ALA A 234 16.95 -23.63 -4.03
N LYS A 235 17.01 -22.33 -4.41
CA LYS A 235 18.13 -21.76 -5.17
C LYS A 235 19.34 -21.39 -4.31
N ALA A 236 19.10 -20.99 -3.06
CA ALA A 236 20.17 -20.61 -2.14
C ALA A 236 20.98 -21.82 -1.68
N GLY A 237 20.32 -22.96 -1.48
CA GLY A 237 20.92 -24.15 -0.87
C GLY A 237 20.56 -24.27 0.62
N GLU A 238 20.73 -25.47 1.17
CA GLU A 238 20.36 -25.77 2.55
C GLU A 238 21.20 -24.96 3.55
N GLY A 239 20.56 -24.37 4.56
CA GLY A 239 21.23 -23.54 5.58
C GLY A 239 21.65 -22.13 5.13
N LEU A 240 21.49 -21.78 3.84
CA LEU A 240 21.88 -20.47 3.31
C LEU A 240 20.70 -19.50 3.24
N LYS A 241 20.92 -18.25 3.64
CA LYS A 241 19.94 -17.17 3.48
C LYS A 241 19.85 -16.77 2.00
N PRO A 242 18.65 -16.72 1.39
CA PRO A 242 18.52 -16.32 0.00
C PRO A 242 18.97 -14.88 -0.25
N SER A 243 19.62 -14.65 -1.39
CA SER A 243 19.99 -13.30 -1.84
C SER A 243 18.77 -12.52 -2.34
N PRO A 244 18.84 -11.19 -2.42
CA PRO A 244 17.77 -10.37 -2.98
C PRO A 244 17.31 -10.79 -4.38
N ALA A 245 18.25 -11.19 -5.24
CA ALA A 245 17.93 -11.66 -6.59
C ALA A 245 17.12 -12.97 -6.59
N GLN A 246 17.34 -13.82 -5.57
CA GLN A 246 16.59 -15.06 -5.40
C GLN A 246 15.19 -14.80 -4.83
N LEU A 247 15.02 -13.71 -4.06
CA LEU A 247 13.78 -13.26 -3.42
C LEU A 247 12.87 -12.38 -4.30
N GLU A 248 13.23 -12.15 -5.56
CA GLU A 248 12.31 -11.52 -6.52
C GLU A 248 10.96 -12.26 -6.56
N LEU A 249 9.88 -11.49 -6.43
CA LEU A 249 8.52 -12.02 -6.31
C LEU A 249 8.18 -12.91 -7.51
N ARG A 250 7.65 -14.10 -7.23
CA ARG A 250 7.27 -15.09 -8.26
C ARG A 250 5.92 -14.75 -8.89
N MET A 251 5.83 -13.57 -9.49
CA MET A 251 4.59 -12.98 -10.01
C MET A 251 3.94 -13.85 -11.08
N VAL A 252 4.66 -14.14 -12.16
CA VAL A 252 4.13 -14.92 -13.30
C VAL A 252 3.66 -16.31 -12.85
N GLN A 253 4.41 -16.95 -11.96
CA GLN A 253 4.10 -18.28 -11.45
C GLN A 253 2.91 -18.26 -10.47
N SER A 254 2.56 -17.09 -9.94
CA SER A 254 1.45 -16.91 -9.00
C SER A 254 0.18 -16.38 -9.66
N LYS A 255 0.11 -16.39 -11.00
CA LYS A 255 -1.03 -15.84 -11.76
C LYS A 255 -2.38 -16.36 -11.25
N ARG A 256 -2.53 -17.67 -11.05
CA ARG A 256 -3.80 -18.27 -10.60
C ARG A 256 -4.19 -17.79 -9.20
N ASP A 257 -3.22 -17.69 -8.29
CA ASP A 257 -3.48 -17.22 -6.92
C ASP A 257 -3.76 -15.72 -6.86
N ILE A 258 -3.35 -14.96 -7.88
CA ILE A 258 -3.71 -13.56 -8.05
C ILE A 258 -5.13 -13.43 -8.61
N GLU A 259 -5.48 -14.27 -9.60
CA GLU A 259 -6.80 -14.28 -10.24
C GLU A 259 -7.92 -14.68 -9.26
N ASP A 260 -7.71 -15.74 -8.48
CA ASP A 260 -8.68 -16.24 -7.48
C ASP A 260 -7.96 -16.88 -6.27
N PRO A 261 -7.53 -16.07 -5.28
CA PRO A 261 -6.82 -16.57 -4.12
C PRO A 261 -7.74 -17.39 -3.21
N GLU A 262 -7.31 -18.62 -2.88
CA GLU A 262 -7.89 -19.35 -1.74
C GLU A 262 -7.66 -18.55 -0.46
N VAL A 263 -8.72 -18.34 0.33
CA VAL A 263 -8.66 -17.54 1.56
C VAL A 263 -7.93 -18.32 2.66
N VAL A 264 -6.75 -17.84 3.04
CA VAL A 264 -5.89 -18.45 4.07
C VAL A 264 -5.73 -17.58 5.32
N VAL A 265 -6.25 -16.36 5.29
CA VAL A 265 -6.31 -15.45 6.43
C VAL A 265 -7.75 -15.01 6.61
N GLN A 266 -8.25 -15.17 7.83
CA GLN A 266 -9.58 -14.71 8.22
C GLN A 266 -9.46 -13.41 9.00
N ALA A 267 -10.16 -12.38 8.57
CA ALA A 267 -10.19 -11.09 9.23
C ALA A 267 -11.21 -11.10 10.37
N THR A 268 -10.82 -10.59 11.54
CA THR A 268 -11.69 -10.36 12.68
C THR A 268 -12.33 -8.98 12.54
N VAL A 269 -13.65 -8.87 12.69
CA VAL A 269 -14.34 -7.57 12.75
C VAL A 269 -14.17 -7.00 14.15
N LEU A 270 -13.82 -5.72 14.25
CA LEU A 270 -13.59 -4.98 15.49
C LEU A 270 -14.80 -4.10 15.85
#